data_AF-A0A7X3VKI6-F1
#
_entry.id   AF-A0A7X3VKI6-F1
#
_cell.length_a   1.000
_cell.length_b   1.000
_cell.length_c   1.000
_cell.angle_alpha   90.00
_cell.angle_beta   90.00
_cell.angle_gamma   90.00
#
_symmetry.space_group_name_H-M   'P 1'
#
loop_
_entity.id
_entity.type
_entity.pdbx_description
1 polymer ?
#
loop_
_entity_poly.entity_id
_entity_poly.type
_entity_poly.pdbx_seq_one_letter_code
_entity_poly.pdbx_strand_id
1 'polypeptide(L)'
;MKTNTSHLSDNNIGQVFTPLKWAEWLINRWDIFNAWLEGAHICDPTAGAGAFPLAMLHIARQKGVTITPERLSRLTLIEIVSSHLERFRENVKRELGVDFPTSQIFCQDVITEAHAGKYDILVGNPPWVNFGDLPTAYKARVKPFFLEEGLVPDRQKMLLGSSRTDIAALVLKVALGRLLKKNGVGYFYLPTSLFFGDGAHSGFRNYSARGSRNGVDSHRDFSVDTVYEFTATKVFDGVGTSYCCAKFQGDTRQDFPVSYFRELDGKWAAHKALPFKDPTDPWRVVRNIDELNTETTFEIRLSPEQKPRQGVNTCGTNSVFIFDHKPSYLPEQFLYPLATKEIWQQNTSLPHKWILLPYHQQTGKPLISEEIEQWSTLKGYLQNAQEVLKSRKGTLLRSAMKRGNWWALHVVGPYAFAPFKVIWQAYG
;
A
#
# COMPACT_ATOMS: atom_id res chain seq x y z
N MET A 1 -31.57 -12.28 -31.33
CA MET A 1 -31.95 -11.34 -30.25
C MET A 1 -31.72 -12.04 -28.91
N LYS A 2 -30.53 -11.85 -28.34
CA LYS A 2 -30.11 -12.23 -26.98
C LYS A 2 -28.73 -11.60 -26.77
N THR A 3 -28.73 -10.33 -26.41
CA THR A 3 -27.52 -9.60 -26.00
C THR A 3 -27.16 -10.03 -24.59
N ASN A 4 -26.09 -10.79 -24.47
CA ASN A 4 -25.53 -11.26 -23.22
C ASN A 4 -24.77 -10.09 -22.56
N THR A 5 -25.45 -9.34 -21.69
CA THR A 5 -24.85 -8.29 -20.86
C THR A 5 -24.02 -8.94 -19.74
N SER A 6 -22.72 -9.13 -20.00
CA SER A 6 -21.74 -9.58 -18.99
C SER A 6 -20.86 -8.42 -18.47
N HIS A 7 -21.45 -7.26 -18.19
CA HIS A 7 -20.72 -6.07 -17.69
C HIS A 7 -20.81 -5.87 -16.17
N LEU A 8 -21.18 -6.90 -15.40
CA LEU A 8 -21.40 -6.78 -13.95
C LEU A 8 -20.20 -7.18 -13.05
N SER A 9 -18.99 -7.37 -13.59
CA SER A 9 -17.82 -7.84 -12.81
C SER A 9 -16.64 -6.85 -12.69
N ASP A 10 -16.81 -5.56 -13.02
CA ASP A 10 -15.71 -4.57 -13.06
C ASP A 10 -15.75 -3.51 -11.94
N ASN A 11 -16.69 -3.58 -10.98
CA ASN A 11 -16.97 -2.47 -10.04
C ASN A 11 -16.17 -2.46 -8.72
N ASN A 12 -15.37 -3.50 -8.43
CA ASN A 12 -14.64 -3.63 -7.15
C ASN A 12 -13.14 -3.40 -7.31
N ILE A 13 -12.76 -2.18 -7.69
CA ILE A 13 -11.35 -1.82 -7.87
C ILE A 13 -10.75 -1.44 -6.52
N GLY A 14 -10.01 -2.36 -5.89
CA GLY A 14 -9.21 -2.07 -4.69
C GLY A 14 -9.98 -1.49 -3.51
N GLN A 15 -11.28 -1.81 -3.37
CA GLN A 15 -12.14 -1.24 -2.34
C GLN A 15 -11.66 -1.61 -0.94
N VAL A 16 -11.39 -0.60 -0.12
CA VAL A 16 -11.10 -0.72 1.30
C VAL A 16 -12.01 0.26 2.03
N PHE A 17 -13.11 -0.23 2.60
CA PHE A 17 -14.07 0.65 3.28
C PHE A 17 -13.54 1.06 4.65
N THR A 18 -13.51 2.38 4.90
CA THR A 18 -13.14 2.94 6.20
C THR A 18 -14.22 2.66 7.23
N PRO A 19 -13.92 1.95 8.33
CA PRO A 19 -14.88 1.81 9.42
C PRO A 19 -15.16 3.17 10.06
N LEU A 20 -16.42 3.40 10.48
CA LEU A 20 -16.88 4.70 10.98
C LEU A 20 -15.97 5.25 12.11
N LYS A 21 -15.58 4.41 13.07
CA LYS A 21 -14.68 4.78 14.17
C LYS A 21 -13.35 5.37 13.70
N TRP A 22 -12.84 4.95 12.54
CA TRP A 22 -11.58 5.40 11.98
C TRP A 22 -11.74 6.65 11.12
N ALA A 23 -12.91 6.84 10.51
CA ALA A 23 -13.27 8.13 9.95
C ALA A 23 -13.38 9.20 11.06
N GLU A 24 -14.05 8.89 12.17
CA GLU A 24 -14.13 9.77 13.35
C GLU A 24 -12.74 10.04 13.95
N TRP A 25 -11.88 9.03 14.05
CA TRP A 25 -10.50 9.20 14.52
C TRP A 25 -9.73 10.23 13.66
N LEU A 26 -9.80 10.11 12.34
CA LEU A 26 -9.13 11.04 11.41
C LEU A 26 -9.67 12.46 11.58
N ILE A 27 -10.99 12.61 11.60
CA ILE A 27 -11.65 13.91 11.75
C ILE A 27 -11.24 14.58 13.07
N ASN A 28 -11.25 13.85 14.18
CA ASN A 28 -10.87 14.37 15.49
C ASN A 28 -9.37 14.64 15.59
N ARG A 29 -8.52 13.82 14.95
CA ARG A 29 -7.06 13.97 14.99
C ARG A 29 -6.59 15.31 14.43
N TRP A 30 -7.25 15.81 13.40
CA TRP A 30 -6.90 17.06 12.71
C TRP A 30 -7.96 18.14 12.81
N ASP A 31 -8.87 18.02 13.77
CA ASP A 31 -9.93 18.99 14.06
C ASP A 31 -10.76 19.44 12.85
N ILE A 32 -10.99 18.50 11.91
CA ILE A 32 -11.70 18.77 10.65
C ILE A 32 -13.16 19.15 10.91
N PHE A 33 -13.73 18.64 12.01
CA PHE A 33 -15.08 18.95 12.43
C PHE A 33 -15.29 20.44 12.71
N ASN A 34 -14.37 21.07 13.45
CA ASN A 34 -14.49 22.50 13.75
C ASN A 34 -14.30 23.35 12.48
N ALA A 35 -13.34 23.01 11.62
CA ALA A 35 -13.15 23.69 10.34
C ALA A 35 -14.44 23.69 9.48
N TRP A 36 -15.20 22.58 9.46
CA TRP A 36 -16.50 22.50 8.79
C TRP A 36 -17.54 23.44 9.39
N LEU A 37 -17.62 23.51 10.72
CA LEU A 37 -18.52 24.43 11.41
C LEU A 37 -18.19 25.89 11.08
N GLU A 38 -16.91 26.20 10.93
CA GLU A 38 -16.37 27.52 10.60
C GLU A 38 -16.52 27.89 9.10
N GLY A 39 -16.97 26.97 8.24
CA GLY A 39 -17.25 27.27 6.84
C GLY A 39 -16.46 26.49 5.80
N ALA A 40 -15.52 25.64 6.22
CA ALA A 40 -14.73 24.84 5.28
C ALA A 40 -15.64 23.88 4.48
N HIS A 41 -15.42 23.82 3.17
CA HIS A 41 -16.01 22.82 2.30
C HIS A 41 -15.09 21.60 2.27
N ILE A 42 -15.66 20.45 2.62
CA ILE A 42 -14.97 19.17 2.72
C ILE A 42 -15.45 18.26 1.60
N CYS A 43 -14.52 17.59 0.93
CA CYS A 43 -14.84 16.57 -0.05
C CYS A 43 -14.14 15.25 0.24
N ASP A 44 -14.88 14.16 0.10
CA ASP A 44 -14.33 12.82 -0.07
C ASP A 44 -14.32 12.45 -1.56
N PRO A 45 -13.13 12.40 -2.20
CA PRO A 45 -13.02 12.20 -3.65
C PRO A 45 -13.23 10.75 -4.09
N THR A 46 -13.29 9.80 -3.14
CA THR A 46 -13.51 8.36 -3.37
C THR A 46 -14.35 7.79 -2.24
N ALA A 47 -15.57 8.30 -2.12
CA ALA A 47 -16.33 8.24 -0.88
C ALA A 47 -16.75 6.83 -0.45
N GLY A 48 -16.79 5.86 -1.38
CA GLY A 48 -17.33 4.54 -1.12
C GLY A 48 -18.71 4.67 -0.46
N ALA A 49 -18.87 4.02 0.69
CA ALA A 49 -20.11 4.07 1.48
C ALA A 49 -20.35 5.39 2.27
N GLY A 50 -19.52 6.43 2.06
CA GLY A 50 -19.68 7.75 2.67
C GLY A 50 -19.26 7.83 4.14
N ALA A 51 -18.23 7.10 4.54
CA ALA A 51 -17.81 6.98 5.94
C ALA A 51 -17.42 8.32 6.58
N PHE A 52 -16.72 9.21 5.86
CA PHE A 52 -16.25 10.48 6.41
C PHE A 52 -17.38 11.51 6.59
N PRO A 53 -18.24 11.77 5.59
CA PRO A 53 -19.43 12.59 5.82
C PRO A 53 -20.34 12.02 6.91
N LEU A 54 -20.54 10.70 6.96
CA LEU A 54 -21.33 10.07 8.02
C LEU A 54 -20.71 10.34 9.41
N ALA A 55 -19.40 10.19 9.55
CA ALA A 55 -18.68 10.49 10.79
C ALA A 55 -18.84 11.97 11.22
N MET A 56 -18.78 12.92 10.28
CA MET A 56 -19.03 14.34 10.59
C MET A 56 -20.43 14.55 11.18
N LEU A 57 -21.45 13.90 10.62
CA LEU A 57 -22.82 14.00 11.11
C LEU A 57 -23.02 13.30 12.46
N HIS A 58 -22.35 12.17 12.69
CA HIS A 58 -22.34 11.48 13.98
C HIS A 58 -21.69 12.34 15.07
N ILE A 59 -20.54 12.95 14.79
CA ILE A 59 -19.87 13.88 15.71
C ILE A 59 -20.78 15.09 15.99
N ALA A 60 -21.47 15.63 14.99
CA ALA A 60 -22.44 16.73 15.19
C ALA A 60 -23.55 16.33 16.16
N ARG A 61 -24.16 15.16 15.95
CA ARG A 61 -25.21 14.63 16.83
C ARG A 61 -24.70 14.39 18.25
N GLN A 62 -23.51 13.81 18.41
CA GLN A 62 -22.89 13.57 19.73
C GLN A 62 -22.61 14.88 20.47
N LYS A 63 -22.19 15.93 19.75
CA LYS A 63 -21.90 17.26 20.31
C LYS A 63 -23.13 18.18 20.43
N GLY A 64 -24.33 17.71 20.08
CA GLY A 64 -25.56 18.52 20.11
C GLY A 64 -25.58 19.66 19.08
N VAL A 65 -24.80 19.54 18.00
CA VAL A 65 -24.72 20.54 16.93
C VAL A 65 -25.80 20.27 15.89
N THR A 66 -26.67 21.26 15.66
CA THR A 66 -27.76 21.16 14.68
C THR A 66 -27.23 20.93 13.25
N ILE A 67 -27.74 19.91 12.56
CA ILE A 67 -27.40 19.66 11.15
C ILE A 67 -28.35 20.51 10.28
N THR A 68 -27.83 21.59 9.69
CA THR A 68 -28.61 22.51 8.83
C THR A 68 -28.34 22.22 7.34
N PRO A 69 -29.26 22.61 6.42
CA PRO A 69 -29.03 22.50 4.99
C PRO A 69 -27.72 23.17 4.53
N GLU A 70 -27.37 24.32 5.11
CA GLU A 70 -26.12 25.03 4.82
C GLU A 70 -24.87 24.26 5.27
N ARG A 71 -24.92 23.56 6.41
CA ARG A 71 -23.81 22.71 6.85
C ARG A 71 -23.66 21.50 5.93
N LEU A 72 -24.76 20.89 5.53
CA LEU A 72 -24.76 19.77 4.59
C LEU A 72 -24.24 20.18 3.22
N SER A 73 -24.51 21.40 2.75
CA SER A 73 -24.01 21.89 1.46
C SER A 73 -22.48 22.05 1.41
N ARG A 74 -21.79 21.88 2.54
CA ARG A 74 -20.33 21.94 2.66
C ARG A 74 -19.67 20.56 2.74
N LEU A 75 -20.44 19.47 2.65
CA LEU A 75 -19.92 18.10 2.62
C LEU A 75 -20.21 17.49 1.26
N THR A 76 -19.17 17.18 0.49
CA THR A 76 -19.30 16.59 -0.85
C THR A 76 -18.76 15.15 -0.90
N LEU A 77 -19.46 14.30 -1.65
CA LEU A 77 -19.06 12.93 -1.96
C LEU A 77 -18.87 12.75 -3.46
N ILE A 78 -17.72 12.22 -3.86
CA ILE A 78 -17.46 11.75 -5.22
C ILE A 78 -17.21 10.24 -5.14
N GLU A 79 -17.97 9.44 -5.88
CA GLU A 79 -17.85 7.98 -5.89
C GLU A 79 -18.24 7.42 -7.26
N ILE A 80 -17.50 6.42 -7.74
CA ILE A 80 -17.75 5.84 -9.07
C ILE A 80 -18.92 4.83 -9.05
N VAL A 81 -19.21 4.22 -7.90
CA VAL A 81 -20.27 3.23 -7.72
C VAL A 81 -21.55 3.88 -7.16
N SER A 82 -22.56 4.06 -8.01
CA SER A 82 -23.82 4.74 -7.66
C SER A 82 -24.56 4.12 -6.46
N SER A 83 -24.56 2.80 -6.33
CA SER A 83 -25.27 2.11 -5.24
C SER A 83 -24.71 2.41 -3.86
N HIS A 84 -23.42 2.78 -3.75
CA HIS A 84 -22.87 3.24 -2.47
C HIS A 84 -23.43 4.61 -2.07
N LEU A 85 -23.59 5.52 -3.04
CA LEU A 85 -24.15 6.86 -2.81
C LEU A 85 -25.63 6.80 -2.43
N GLU A 86 -26.40 5.93 -3.10
CA GLU A 86 -27.81 5.67 -2.77
C GLU A 86 -27.94 5.17 -1.33
N ARG A 87 -27.17 4.12 -0.98
CA ARG A 87 -27.16 3.56 0.38
C ARG A 87 -26.73 4.57 1.44
N PHE A 88 -25.75 5.43 1.14
CA PHE A 88 -25.34 6.50 2.04
C PHE A 88 -26.51 7.44 2.34
N ARG A 89 -27.23 7.92 1.32
CA ARG A 89 -28.39 8.83 1.50
C ARG A 89 -29.50 8.17 2.31
N GLU A 90 -29.81 6.92 2.02
CA GLU A 90 -30.82 6.15 2.75
C GLU A 90 -30.44 5.99 4.23
N ASN A 91 -29.16 5.67 4.51
CA ASN A 91 -28.66 5.54 5.87
C ASN A 91 -28.74 6.89 6.62
N VAL A 92 -28.30 7.98 6.02
CA VAL A 92 -28.37 9.33 6.64
C VAL A 92 -29.82 9.70 6.94
N LYS A 93 -30.75 9.48 5.99
CA LYS A 93 -32.17 9.76 6.20
C LYS A 93 -32.74 8.91 7.33
N ARG A 94 -32.46 7.60 7.34
CA ARG A 94 -32.97 6.65 8.33
C ARG A 94 -32.41 6.92 9.74
N GLU A 95 -31.12 7.20 9.86
CA GLU A 95 -30.42 7.26 11.15
C GLU A 95 -30.41 8.65 11.77
N LEU A 96 -30.47 9.69 10.94
CA LEU A 96 -30.36 11.09 11.37
C LEU A 96 -31.62 11.92 11.04
N GLY A 97 -32.55 11.40 10.25
CA GLY A 97 -33.78 12.11 9.87
C GLY A 97 -33.54 13.28 8.92
N VAL A 98 -32.40 13.29 8.23
CA VAL A 98 -31.94 14.41 7.38
C VAL A 98 -31.83 13.96 5.92
N ASP A 99 -32.35 14.76 5.00
CA ASP A 99 -32.13 14.55 3.57
C ASP A 99 -30.79 15.16 3.14
N PHE A 100 -29.85 14.31 2.70
CA PHE A 100 -28.56 14.78 2.20
C PHE A 100 -28.71 15.44 0.82
N PRO A 101 -28.13 16.63 0.57
CA PRO A 101 -28.31 17.36 -0.68
C PRO A 101 -27.79 16.58 -1.90
N THR A 102 -28.63 16.41 -2.91
CA THR A 102 -28.23 15.74 -4.17
C THR A 102 -27.17 16.54 -4.93
N SER A 103 -27.12 17.87 -4.76
CA SER A 103 -26.09 18.74 -5.32
C SER A 103 -24.69 18.51 -4.74
N GLN A 104 -24.57 17.70 -3.69
CA GLN A 104 -23.32 17.35 -3.04
C GLN A 104 -22.91 15.89 -3.22
N ILE A 105 -23.58 15.17 -4.13
CA ILE A 105 -23.33 13.76 -4.41
C ILE A 105 -23.07 13.60 -5.90
N PHE A 106 -21.87 13.12 -6.23
CA PHE A 106 -21.39 13.01 -7.60
C PHE A 106 -21.01 11.56 -7.90
N CYS A 107 -21.78 10.91 -8.77
CA CYS A 107 -21.43 9.59 -9.31
C CYS A 107 -20.42 9.77 -10.45
N GLN A 108 -19.13 9.82 -10.14
CA GLN A 108 -18.06 10.19 -11.07
C GLN A 108 -16.78 9.43 -10.77
N ASP A 109 -16.02 9.09 -11.82
CA ASP A 109 -14.62 8.71 -11.71
C ASP A 109 -13.74 9.97 -11.57
N VAL A 110 -13.22 10.20 -10.36
CA VAL A 110 -12.37 11.36 -10.06
C VAL A 110 -11.13 11.48 -10.94
N ILE A 111 -10.61 10.36 -11.48
CA ILE A 111 -9.45 10.35 -12.37
C ILE A 111 -9.86 10.80 -13.78
N THR A 112 -10.88 10.16 -14.34
CA THR A 112 -11.19 10.20 -15.78
C THR A 112 -12.24 11.23 -16.15
N GLU A 113 -13.10 11.64 -15.22
CA GLU A 113 -14.14 12.64 -15.44
C GLU A 113 -13.74 14.03 -14.90
N ALA A 114 -14.33 15.07 -15.47
CA ALA A 114 -14.08 16.44 -15.04
C ALA A 114 -15.00 16.78 -13.86
N HIS A 115 -14.44 17.43 -12.84
CA HIS A 115 -15.18 17.88 -11.67
C HIS A 115 -14.92 19.38 -11.46
N ALA A 116 -16.00 20.17 -11.34
CA ALA A 116 -15.90 21.63 -11.26
C ALA A 116 -15.64 22.14 -9.83
N GLY A 117 -16.02 21.38 -8.81
CA GLY A 117 -15.87 21.74 -7.41
C GLY A 117 -14.41 21.83 -6.96
N LYS A 118 -14.15 22.77 -6.05
CA LYS A 118 -12.88 22.91 -5.32
C LYS A 118 -13.17 23.01 -3.84
N TYR A 119 -12.33 22.38 -3.02
CA TYR A 119 -12.59 22.16 -1.60
C TYR A 119 -11.44 22.67 -0.73
N ASP A 120 -11.80 23.17 0.45
CA ASP A 120 -10.82 23.65 1.43
C ASP A 120 -10.07 22.46 2.05
N ILE A 121 -10.81 21.37 2.30
CA ILE A 121 -10.29 20.15 2.89
C ILE A 121 -10.70 18.95 2.05
N LEU A 122 -9.75 18.05 1.79
CA LEU A 122 -10.02 16.72 1.28
C LEU A 122 -9.81 15.69 2.38
N VAL A 123 -10.71 14.73 2.49
CA VAL A 123 -10.58 13.56 3.37
C VAL A 123 -10.79 12.31 2.54
N GLY A 124 -10.20 11.16 2.89
CA GLY A 124 -10.58 9.95 2.18
C GLY A 124 -9.73 8.72 2.46
N ASN A 125 -10.13 7.65 1.79
CA ASN A 125 -9.37 6.42 1.66
C ASN A 125 -9.44 5.95 0.20
N PRO A 126 -8.51 6.38 -0.68
CA PRO A 126 -8.51 5.96 -2.07
C PRO A 126 -8.35 4.44 -2.20
N PRO A 127 -8.72 3.83 -3.35
CA PRO A 127 -8.62 2.39 -3.55
C PRO A 127 -7.17 1.89 -3.51
N TRP A 128 -6.96 0.71 -2.90
CA TRP A 128 -5.64 0.09 -2.72
C TRP A 128 -5.47 -1.08 -3.67
N VAL A 129 -4.84 -0.81 -4.82
CA VAL A 129 -4.53 -1.83 -5.82
C VAL A 129 -3.41 -1.31 -6.72
N ASN A 130 -2.49 -2.19 -7.12
CA ASN A 130 -1.45 -1.83 -8.06
C ASN A 130 -2.03 -1.67 -9.47
N PHE A 131 -1.44 -0.80 -10.28
CA PHE A 131 -1.80 -0.65 -11.69
C PHE A 131 -1.76 -1.99 -12.45
N GLY A 132 -0.79 -2.87 -12.14
CA GLY A 132 -0.68 -4.20 -12.74
C GLY A 132 -1.90 -5.11 -12.47
N ASP A 133 -2.62 -4.89 -11.38
CA ASP A 133 -3.72 -5.73 -10.92
C ASP A 133 -5.10 -5.16 -11.29
N LEU A 134 -5.15 -3.99 -11.93
CA LEU A 134 -6.40 -3.38 -12.41
C LEU A 134 -7.07 -4.22 -13.53
N PRO A 135 -8.42 -4.20 -13.62
CA PRO A 135 -9.14 -4.76 -14.76
C PRO A 135 -8.63 -4.18 -16.10
N THR A 136 -8.50 -5.02 -17.12
CA THR A 136 -7.86 -4.66 -18.39
C THR A 136 -8.47 -3.41 -19.03
N ALA A 137 -9.81 -3.32 -19.08
CA ALA A 137 -10.49 -2.17 -19.65
C ALA A 137 -10.20 -0.88 -18.86
N TYR A 138 -10.25 -0.95 -17.52
CA TYR A 138 -10.00 0.21 -16.68
C TYR A 138 -8.54 0.66 -16.74
N LYS A 139 -7.61 -0.29 -16.72
CA LYS A 139 -6.18 -0.07 -16.87
C LYS A 139 -5.87 0.74 -18.14
N ALA A 140 -6.50 0.39 -19.26
CA ALA A 140 -6.34 1.13 -20.51
C ALA A 140 -6.84 2.58 -20.40
N ARG A 141 -7.96 2.81 -19.69
CA ARG A 141 -8.52 4.16 -19.47
C ARG A 141 -7.64 5.04 -18.58
N VAL A 142 -7.08 4.50 -17.50
CA VAL A 142 -6.30 5.30 -16.53
C VAL A 142 -4.83 5.46 -16.89
N LYS A 143 -4.30 4.63 -17.80
CA LYS A 143 -2.88 4.66 -18.20
C LYS A 143 -2.38 6.04 -18.67
N PRO A 144 -3.11 6.83 -19.47
CA PRO A 144 -2.68 8.18 -19.84
C PRO A 144 -2.46 9.08 -18.62
N PHE A 145 -3.32 8.98 -17.61
CA PHE A 145 -3.24 9.80 -16.40
C PHE A 145 -2.03 9.45 -15.51
N PHE A 146 -1.62 8.18 -15.45
CA PHE A 146 -0.35 7.80 -14.81
C PHE A 146 0.86 8.46 -15.47
N LEU A 147 0.84 8.62 -16.80
CA LEU A 147 1.90 9.28 -17.55
C LEU A 147 1.83 10.81 -17.37
N GLU A 148 0.64 11.39 -17.45
CA GLU A 148 0.42 12.82 -17.28
C GLU A 148 0.87 13.32 -15.90
N GLU A 149 0.54 12.57 -14.84
CA GLU A 149 0.94 12.90 -13.46
C GLU A 149 2.40 12.49 -13.13
N GLY A 150 3.16 11.98 -14.11
CA GLY A 150 4.57 11.62 -13.91
C GLY A 150 4.80 10.52 -12.88
N LEU A 151 3.80 9.67 -12.62
CA LEU A 151 3.89 8.55 -11.67
C LEU A 151 4.80 7.42 -12.15
N VAL A 152 5.19 7.49 -13.40
CA VAL A 152 5.94 6.45 -14.09
C VAL A 152 7.15 7.09 -14.74
N PRO A 153 8.37 6.64 -14.40
CA PRO A 153 9.59 7.19 -15.00
C PRO A 153 9.82 6.74 -16.45
N ASP A 154 9.28 5.60 -16.87
CA ASP A 154 9.50 5.01 -18.20
C ASP A 154 8.22 4.41 -18.81
N ARG A 155 7.83 4.91 -20.01
CA ARG A 155 6.71 4.40 -20.80
C ARG A 155 6.84 2.91 -21.12
N GLN A 156 8.04 2.39 -21.31
CA GLN A 156 8.30 0.98 -21.64
C GLN A 156 7.95 0.05 -20.45
N LYS A 157 8.25 0.46 -19.22
CA LYS A 157 7.89 -0.32 -18.01
C LYS A 157 6.37 -0.43 -17.80
N MET A 158 5.60 0.58 -18.19
CA MET A 158 4.11 0.50 -18.18
C MET A 158 3.54 -0.38 -19.27
N LEU A 159 4.17 -0.41 -20.45
CA LEU A 159 3.73 -1.23 -21.57
C LEU A 159 3.78 -2.74 -21.24
N LEU A 160 4.68 -3.14 -20.34
CA LEU A 160 4.80 -4.52 -19.85
C LEU A 160 3.75 -4.90 -18.78
N GLY A 161 2.86 -3.98 -18.39
CA GLY A 161 1.80 -4.24 -17.39
C GLY A 161 2.30 -4.61 -15.99
N SER A 162 3.59 -4.42 -15.72
CA SER A 162 4.30 -4.88 -14.51
C SER A 162 4.48 -3.77 -13.46
N SER A 163 3.73 -2.67 -13.60
CA SER A 163 3.82 -1.54 -12.66
C SER A 163 3.35 -1.93 -11.27
N ARG A 164 4.20 -1.67 -10.28
CA ARG A 164 3.87 -1.76 -8.85
C ARG A 164 3.35 -0.44 -8.28
N THR A 165 3.08 0.56 -9.11
CA THR A 165 2.55 1.84 -8.63
C THR A 165 1.08 1.66 -8.24
N ASP A 166 0.73 2.11 -7.03
CA ASP A 166 -0.63 2.08 -6.50
C ASP A 166 -1.54 3.09 -7.21
N ILE A 167 -2.80 2.71 -7.49
CA ILE A 167 -3.81 3.65 -8.00
C ILE A 167 -4.11 4.77 -6.97
N ALA A 168 -3.92 4.50 -5.68
CA ALA A 168 -4.02 5.51 -4.62
C ALA A 168 -3.11 6.72 -4.88
N ALA A 169 -1.91 6.50 -5.43
CA ALA A 169 -1.01 7.59 -5.80
C ALA A 169 -1.59 8.46 -6.91
N LEU A 170 -2.24 7.86 -7.92
CA LEU A 170 -2.90 8.60 -9.00
C LEU A 170 -4.10 9.39 -8.50
N VAL A 171 -4.98 8.74 -7.73
CA VAL A 171 -6.14 9.42 -7.12
C VAL A 171 -5.67 10.61 -6.31
N LEU A 172 -4.63 10.45 -5.49
CA LEU A 172 -4.16 11.53 -4.64
C LEU A 172 -3.59 12.71 -5.43
N LYS A 173 -2.77 12.46 -6.46
CA LYS A 173 -2.26 13.53 -7.34
C LYS A 173 -3.40 14.25 -8.06
N VAL A 174 -4.37 13.51 -8.58
CA VAL A 174 -5.55 14.10 -9.21
C VAL A 174 -6.37 14.93 -8.23
N ALA A 175 -6.62 14.43 -7.02
CA ALA A 175 -7.41 15.12 -6.01
C ALA A 175 -6.70 16.38 -5.49
N LEU A 176 -5.43 16.29 -5.08
CA LEU A 176 -4.64 17.43 -4.62
C LEU A 176 -4.43 18.47 -5.73
N GLY A 177 -4.20 18.01 -6.96
CA GLY A 177 -4.06 18.88 -8.12
C GLY A 177 -5.35 19.60 -8.47
N ARG A 178 -6.44 18.84 -8.64
CA ARG A 178 -7.65 19.28 -9.36
C ARG A 178 -8.85 19.56 -8.46
N LEU A 179 -8.90 19.07 -7.22
CA LEU A 179 -10.03 19.30 -6.32
C LEU A 179 -9.70 20.21 -5.15
N LEU A 180 -8.43 20.35 -4.79
CA LEU A 180 -8.04 21.19 -3.65
C LEU A 180 -8.04 22.67 -4.04
N LYS A 181 -8.60 23.53 -3.20
CA LYS A 181 -8.43 25.00 -3.31
C LYS A 181 -6.97 25.40 -3.10
N LYS A 182 -6.65 26.66 -3.40
CA LYS A 182 -5.33 27.23 -3.10
C LYS A 182 -5.05 27.10 -1.60
N ASN A 183 -3.88 26.60 -1.23
CA ASN A 183 -3.44 26.33 0.14
C ASN A 183 -4.38 25.39 0.95
N GLY A 184 -5.24 24.61 0.30
CA GLY A 184 -6.09 23.64 0.99
C GLY A 184 -5.28 22.49 1.61
N VAL A 185 -5.96 21.64 2.39
CA VAL A 185 -5.34 20.53 3.13
C VAL A 185 -6.00 19.19 2.76
N GLY A 186 -5.21 18.12 2.66
CA GLY A 186 -5.69 16.76 2.42
C GLY A 186 -5.37 15.81 3.57
N TYR A 187 -6.27 14.88 3.89
CA TYR A 187 -6.10 13.88 4.95
C TYR A 187 -6.53 12.50 4.46
N PHE A 188 -5.58 11.58 4.32
CA PHE A 188 -5.87 10.31 3.66
C PHE A 188 -5.28 9.11 4.38
N TYR A 189 -6.06 8.02 4.43
CA TYR A 189 -5.50 6.68 4.64
C TYR A 189 -4.86 6.19 3.34
N LEU A 190 -3.63 5.69 3.43
CA LEU A 190 -2.82 5.34 2.27
C LEU A 190 -1.95 4.10 2.53
N PRO A 191 -1.66 3.29 1.50
CA PRO A 191 -0.59 2.30 1.56
C PRO A 191 0.75 2.98 1.86
N THR A 192 1.56 2.42 2.76
CA THR A 192 2.88 2.98 3.09
C THR A 192 3.86 2.89 1.92
N SER A 193 3.60 2.06 0.91
CA SER A 193 4.37 1.95 -0.34
C SER A 193 4.54 3.28 -1.07
N LEU A 194 3.62 4.24 -0.92
CA LEU A 194 3.78 5.58 -1.49
C LEU A 194 5.05 6.29 -0.96
N PHE A 195 5.43 6.04 0.30
CA PHE A 195 6.56 6.65 0.97
C PHE A 195 7.81 5.76 0.99
N PHE A 196 7.64 4.45 1.13
CA PHE A 196 8.75 3.50 1.30
C PHE A 196 8.99 2.58 0.11
N GLY A 197 8.07 2.56 -0.85
CA GLY A 197 8.20 1.76 -2.07
C GLY A 197 9.38 2.25 -2.92
N ASP A 198 10.16 1.32 -3.45
CA ASP A 198 11.26 1.59 -4.37
C ASP A 198 10.74 2.20 -5.70
N GLY A 199 11.61 2.47 -6.67
CA GLY A 199 11.43 3.36 -7.83
C GLY A 199 10.11 3.37 -8.65
N ALA A 200 9.16 2.46 -8.44
CA ALA A 200 7.78 2.59 -8.94
C ALA A 200 6.99 3.74 -8.28
N HIS A 201 7.40 4.20 -7.11
CA HIS A 201 6.71 5.26 -6.34
C HIS A 201 7.48 6.59 -6.30
N SER A 202 8.66 6.69 -6.94
CA SER A 202 9.42 7.95 -7.00
C SER A 202 8.64 9.07 -7.71
N GLY A 203 7.82 8.73 -8.71
CA GLY A 203 6.94 9.69 -9.40
C GLY A 203 5.83 10.27 -8.51
N PHE A 204 5.47 9.58 -7.42
CA PHE A 204 4.60 10.15 -6.39
C PHE A 204 5.40 11.09 -5.47
N ARG A 205 6.59 10.65 -5.05
CA ARG A 205 7.53 11.42 -4.24
C ARG A 205 8.26 12.53 -5.01
N ASN A 206 7.74 12.96 -6.15
CA ASN A 206 8.13 14.23 -6.76
C ASN A 206 7.36 15.41 -6.17
N TYR A 207 6.36 15.15 -5.32
CA TYR A 207 5.61 16.15 -4.53
C TYR A 207 4.93 17.23 -5.39
N SER A 208 4.54 16.86 -6.62
CA SER A 208 3.94 17.77 -7.59
C SER A 208 2.75 17.13 -8.26
N ALA A 209 1.66 17.87 -8.45
CA ALA A 209 0.42 17.40 -9.09
C ALA A 209 -0.09 18.39 -10.14
N ARG A 210 -0.84 17.92 -11.15
CA ARG A 210 -1.41 18.81 -12.17
C ARG A 210 -2.69 19.50 -11.70
N GLY A 211 -2.71 20.82 -11.82
CA GLY A 211 -3.83 21.69 -11.45
C GLY A 211 -4.99 21.77 -12.45
N SER A 212 -4.74 21.47 -13.73
CA SER A 212 -5.73 21.51 -14.82
C SER A 212 -5.39 20.54 -15.95
N ARG A 213 -6.42 20.06 -16.66
CA ARG A 213 -6.28 19.23 -17.87
C ARG A 213 -5.80 20.01 -19.10
N ASN A 214 -6.19 21.28 -19.21
CA ASN A 214 -6.00 22.09 -20.42
C ASN A 214 -4.97 23.22 -20.26
N GLY A 215 -4.43 23.40 -19.05
CA GLY A 215 -3.36 24.37 -18.79
C GLY A 215 -2.01 23.76 -19.10
N VAL A 216 -1.33 24.28 -20.13
CA VAL A 216 0.11 24.10 -20.29
C VAL A 216 0.76 24.64 -19.01
N ASP A 217 1.50 23.79 -18.28
CA ASP A 217 2.27 24.14 -17.08
C ASP A 217 1.57 24.59 -15.78
N SER A 218 0.33 24.16 -15.50
CA SER A 218 -0.23 24.35 -14.13
C SER A 218 0.13 23.19 -13.18
N HIS A 219 1.41 22.88 -12.99
CA HIS A 219 1.79 22.03 -11.87
C HIS A 219 1.73 22.83 -10.56
N ARG A 220 1.32 22.17 -9.49
CA ARG A 220 1.38 22.72 -8.14
C ARG A 220 2.07 21.74 -7.21
N ASP A 221 2.82 22.28 -6.28
CA ASP A 221 3.48 21.48 -5.26
C ASP A 221 2.48 21.08 -4.18
N PHE A 222 2.74 19.95 -3.55
CA PHE A 222 2.13 19.58 -2.27
C PHE A 222 3.22 19.04 -1.34
N SER A 223 3.08 19.26 -0.04
CA SER A 223 3.96 18.65 0.95
C SER A 223 3.20 17.62 1.78
N VAL A 224 3.92 16.61 2.24
CA VAL A 224 3.49 15.71 3.31
C VAL A 224 3.99 16.31 4.62
N ASP A 225 3.05 16.67 5.49
CA ASP A 225 3.34 17.38 6.74
C ASP A 225 3.51 16.41 7.91
N THR A 226 2.55 15.50 8.06
CA THR A 226 2.47 14.57 9.19
C THR A 226 1.96 13.21 8.76
N VAL A 227 2.55 12.12 9.28
CA VAL A 227 2.13 10.73 9.02
C VAL A 227 1.95 9.96 10.33
N TYR A 228 0.85 9.20 10.42
CA TYR A 228 0.56 8.24 11.47
C TYR A 228 0.54 6.82 10.88
N GLU A 229 1.55 6.01 11.21
CA GLU A 229 1.69 4.61 10.77
C GLU A 229 1.09 3.66 11.80
N PHE A 230 0.08 2.90 11.38
CA PHE A 230 -0.54 1.86 12.20
C PHE A 230 0.28 0.57 12.05
N THR A 231 0.83 0.09 13.16
CA THR A 231 1.76 -1.07 13.17
C THR A 231 1.16 -2.27 13.88
N ALA A 232 0.24 -2.06 14.82
CA ALA A 232 -0.39 -3.10 15.63
C ALA A 232 -1.90 -3.12 15.44
N THR A 233 -2.52 -1.95 15.35
CA THR A 233 -3.95 -1.80 15.18
C THR A 233 -4.38 -2.19 13.78
N LYS A 234 -5.30 -3.15 13.71
CA LYS A 234 -5.99 -3.52 12.47
C LYS A 234 -7.13 -2.53 12.23
N VAL A 235 -6.83 -1.48 11.48
CA VAL A 235 -7.82 -0.47 11.07
C VAL A 235 -8.84 -1.08 10.10
N PHE A 236 -8.33 -1.82 9.12
CA PHE A 236 -9.12 -2.42 8.05
C PHE A 236 -9.06 -3.94 8.14
N ASP A 237 -10.21 -4.58 8.34
CA ASP A 237 -10.30 -6.04 8.46
C ASP A 237 -9.91 -6.74 7.16
N GLY A 238 -9.10 -7.79 7.26
CA GLY A 238 -8.66 -8.59 6.11
C GLY A 238 -7.60 -7.92 5.22
N VAL A 239 -7.14 -6.71 5.54
CA VAL A 239 -6.09 -6.02 4.78
C VAL A 239 -4.72 -6.34 5.35
N GLY A 240 -3.88 -6.99 4.54
CA GLY A 240 -2.48 -7.31 4.88
C GLY A 240 -1.45 -6.26 4.44
N THR A 241 -1.86 -5.29 3.63
CA THR A 241 -1.02 -4.17 3.19
C THR A 241 -0.70 -3.26 4.37
N SER A 242 0.55 -2.82 4.53
CA SER A 242 0.90 -1.79 5.51
C SER A 242 0.32 -0.43 5.10
N TYR A 243 -0.26 0.30 6.04
CA TYR A 243 -0.93 1.57 5.78
C TYR A 243 -0.66 2.61 6.86
N CYS A 244 -0.91 3.87 6.50
CA CYS A 244 -0.81 5.02 7.37
C CYS A 244 -1.95 5.99 7.10
N CYS A 245 -2.08 7.00 7.96
CA CYS A 245 -2.87 8.19 7.69
C CYS A 245 -1.93 9.40 7.56
N ALA A 246 -2.07 10.18 6.49
CA ALA A 246 -1.15 11.27 6.18
C ALA A 246 -1.91 12.59 5.93
N LYS A 247 -1.30 13.69 6.40
CA LYS A 247 -1.72 15.07 6.13
C LYS A 247 -0.86 15.65 5.00
N PHE A 248 -1.53 16.26 4.04
CA PHE A 248 -0.95 16.91 2.87
C PHE A 248 -1.32 18.40 2.86
N GLN A 249 -0.37 19.25 2.50
CA GLN A 249 -0.59 20.68 2.33
C GLN A 249 -0.42 21.05 0.86
N GLY A 250 -1.45 21.65 0.25
CA GLY A 250 -1.39 22.13 -1.13
C GLY A 250 -0.58 23.43 -1.26
N ASP A 251 -0.01 23.63 -2.45
CA ASP A 251 0.82 24.79 -2.83
C ASP A 251 2.02 25.03 -1.91
N THR A 252 2.56 23.94 -1.37
CA THR A 252 3.70 23.98 -0.45
C THR A 252 4.75 22.99 -0.93
N ARG A 253 6.00 23.46 -1.07
CA ARG A 253 7.14 22.61 -1.42
C ARG A 253 7.40 21.63 -0.27
N GLN A 254 7.72 20.38 -0.61
CA GLN A 254 8.10 19.40 0.39
C GLN A 254 9.33 19.86 1.19
N ASP A 255 9.22 19.77 2.51
CA ASP A 255 10.31 20.01 3.46
C ASP A 255 10.56 18.75 4.30
N PHE A 256 11.81 18.53 4.72
CA PHE A 256 12.22 17.37 5.50
C PHE A 256 13.00 17.80 6.75
N PRO A 257 12.88 17.07 7.87
CA PRO A 257 12.16 15.81 8.02
C PRO A 257 10.64 15.98 8.25
N VAL A 258 9.86 15.03 7.72
CA VAL A 258 8.41 14.90 7.95
C VAL A 258 8.18 14.43 9.40
N SER A 259 7.15 14.98 10.05
CA SER A 259 6.73 14.50 11.37
C SER A 259 6.07 13.13 11.24
N TYR A 260 6.67 12.11 11.86
CA TYR A 260 6.26 10.72 11.68
C TYR A 260 5.91 10.09 13.02
N PHE A 261 4.76 9.44 13.12
CA PHE A 261 4.32 8.79 14.35
C PHE A 261 4.07 7.32 14.08
N ARG A 262 4.76 6.45 14.82
CA ARG A 262 4.52 5.01 14.80
C ARG A 262 3.69 4.60 15.97
N GLU A 263 2.72 3.74 15.72
CA GLU A 263 2.03 3.06 16.79
C GLU A 263 3.00 2.16 17.56
N LEU A 264 2.97 2.27 18.90
CA LEU A 264 3.72 1.43 19.82
C LEU A 264 2.93 1.33 21.13
N ASP A 265 2.56 0.12 21.54
CA ASP A 265 1.83 -0.17 22.79
C ASP A 265 0.58 0.70 22.99
N GLY A 266 -0.21 0.87 21.93
CA GLY A 266 -1.44 1.69 21.95
C GLY A 266 -1.20 3.21 22.02
N LYS A 267 0.04 3.65 21.90
CA LYS A 267 0.45 5.07 21.87
C LYS A 267 1.12 5.43 20.54
N TRP A 268 1.37 6.72 20.35
CA TRP A 268 2.07 7.26 19.19
C TRP A 268 3.49 7.66 19.56
N ALA A 269 4.47 6.87 19.13
CA ALA A 269 5.87 7.18 19.29
C ALA A 269 6.32 8.16 18.18
N ALA A 270 6.81 9.33 18.57
CA ALA A 270 7.31 10.34 17.65
C ALA A 270 8.65 9.94 17.03
N HIS A 271 8.75 10.17 15.73
CA HIS A 271 9.89 9.89 14.86
C HIS A 271 9.99 11.00 13.80
N LYS A 272 11.02 10.90 12.96
CA LYS A 272 11.24 11.74 11.78
C LYS A 272 11.37 10.86 10.56
N ALA A 273 10.76 11.28 9.45
CA ALA A 273 10.89 10.60 8.16
C ALA A 273 11.53 11.50 7.11
N LEU A 274 12.47 10.96 6.35
CA LEU A 274 13.18 11.69 5.31
C LEU A 274 13.81 10.74 4.27
N PRO A 275 14.03 11.20 3.03
CA PRO A 275 14.62 10.38 1.97
C PRO A 275 16.02 9.87 2.32
N PHE A 276 16.49 8.87 1.54
CA PHE A 276 17.85 8.37 1.67
C PHE A 276 18.90 9.38 1.20
N LYS A 277 18.88 9.75 -0.08
CA LYS A 277 19.77 10.76 -0.67
C LYS A 277 18.98 11.76 -1.51
N ASP A 278 18.26 11.27 -2.51
CA ASP A 278 17.47 12.10 -3.41
C ASP A 278 16.09 12.39 -2.82
N PRO A 279 15.48 13.58 -3.03
CA PRO A 279 14.15 13.90 -2.49
C PRO A 279 13.05 12.88 -2.80
N THR A 280 13.20 12.16 -3.92
CA THR A 280 12.27 11.14 -4.40
C THR A 280 12.58 9.72 -3.93
N ASP A 281 13.67 9.53 -3.18
CA ASP A 281 14.03 8.24 -2.61
C ASP A 281 12.98 7.76 -1.60
N PRO A 282 12.89 6.44 -1.37
CA PRO A 282 12.18 5.90 -0.22
C PRO A 282 12.60 6.59 1.07
N TRP A 283 11.63 6.84 1.94
CA TRP A 283 11.91 7.42 3.24
C TRP A 283 12.60 6.43 4.18
N ARG A 284 13.40 6.96 5.09
CA ARG A 284 13.85 6.30 6.31
C ARG A 284 13.15 6.93 7.49
N VAL A 285 12.83 6.12 8.49
CA VAL A 285 12.27 6.60 9.76
C VAL A 285 13.34 6.47 10.84
N VAL A 286 13.66 7.59 11.48
CA VAL A 286 14.65 7.72 12.56
C VAL A 286 13.98 8.30 13.80
N ARG A 287 14.47 8.03 15.02
CA ARG A 287 13.85 8.62 16.23
C ARG A 287 14.13 10.12 16.30
N ASN A 288 15.34 10.53 15.92
CA ASN A 288 15.74 11.92 15.78
C ASN A 288 16.74 12.08 14.60
N ILE A 289 16.96 13.32 14.17
CA ILE A 289 17.85 13.59 13.02
C ILE A 289 19.33 13.31 13.34
N ASP A 290 19.71 13.31 14.63
CA ASP A 290 21.08 13.07 15.08
C ASP A 290 21.53 11.62 14.81
N GLU A 291 20.59 10.67 14.66
CA GLU A 291 20.89 9.31 14.18
C GLU A 291 21.57 9.29 12.81
N LEU A 292 21.42 10.35 12.01
CA LEU A 292 22.03 10.48 10.69
C LEU A 292 23.36 11.24 10.71
N ASN A 293 23.70 11.89 11.83
CA ASN A 293 24.98 12.56 12.03
C ASN A 293 26.06 11.53 12.34
N THR A 294 26.29 10.60 11.40
CA THR A 294 27.46 9.76 11.44
C THR A 294 28.60 10.57 10.84
N GLU A 295 29.55 11.04 11.65
CA GLU A 295 30.77 11.71 11.18
C GLU A 295 31.61 10.85 10.21
N THR A 296 31.20 9.60 9.99
CA THR A 296 31.87 8.61 9.15
C THR A 296 30.93 8.08 8.07
N THR A 297 31.09 8.58 6.84
CA THR A 297 30.63 7.85 5.65
C THR A 297 31.67 6.81 5.26
N PHE A 298 31.28 5.53 5.27
CA PHE A 298 32.12 4.45 4.74
C PHE A 298 31.55 3.93 3.42
N GLU A 299 32.40 3.81 2.40
CA GLU A 299 32.05 3.15 1.14
C GLU A 299 32.29 1.65 1.31
N ILE A 300 31.22 0.84 1.39
CA ILE A 300 31.38 -0.62 1.32
C ILE A 300 31.37 -1.04 -0.15
N ARG A 301 32.52 -1.49 -0.64
CA ARG A 301 32.60 -2.19 -1.92
C ARG A 301 32.19 -3.65 -1.72
N LEU A 302 30.99 -3.98 -2.19
CA LEU A 302 30.46 -5.34 -2.15
C LEU A 302 30.71 -6.07 -3.47
N SER A 303 31.23 -7.29 -3.41
CA SER A 303 31.23 -8.19 -4.56
C SER A 303 29.79 -8.58 -4.96
N PRO A 304 29.54 -9.06 -6.19
CA PRO A 304 28.22 -9.55 -6.60
C PRO A 304 27.60 -10.60 -5.66
N GLU A 305 28.43 -11.41 -5.00
CA GLU A 305 28.04 -12.45 -4.06
C GLU A 305 27.63 -11.86 -2.70
N GLN A 306 28.21 -10.73 -2.31
CA GLN A 306 27.94 -10.03 -1.05
C GLN A 306 26.80 -9.01 -1.16
N LYS A 307 26.28 -8.75 -2.37
CA LYS A 307 25.17 -7.82 -2.56
C LYS A 307 23.94 -8.25 -1.73
N PRO A 308 23.25 -7.33 -1.05
CA PRO A 308 22.05 -7.64 -0.30
C PRO A 308 20.98 -8.28 -1.18
N ARG A 309 20.23 -9.23 -0.61
CA ARG A 309 19.15 -9.93 -1.29
C ARG A 309 17.96 -10.10 -0.35
N GLN A 310 16.78 -10.26 -0.93
CA GLN A 310 15.62 -10.68 -0.16
C GLN A 310 15.82 -12.10 0.39
N GLY A 311 15.07 -12.45 1.43
CA GLY A 311 15.05 -13.82 1.96
C GLY A 311 14.48 -14.83 0.96
N VAL A 312 14.68 -16.12 1.26
CA VAL A 312 14.13 -17.22 0.47
C VAL A 312 12.61 -17.06 0.34
N ASN A 313 12.10 -17.18 -0.88
CA ASN A 313 10.68 -17.01 -1.17
C ASN A 313 10.06 -18.35 -1.59
N THR A 314 9.17 -18.86 -0.74
CA THR A 314 8.42 -20.13 -0.93
C THR A 314 7.32 -20.04 -1.98
N CYS A 315 7.01 -18.82 -2.44
CA CYS A 315 5.96 -18.49 -3.38
C CYS A 315 4.58 -18.93 -2.90
N GLY A 316 4.25 -18.58 -1.65
CA GLY A 316 2.94 -18.80 -1.04
C GLY A 316 2.75 -20.18 -0.41
N THR A 317 3.80 -20.99 -0.31
CA THR A 317 3.72 -22.37 0.23
C THR A 317 4.58 -22.54 1.48
N ASN A 318 4.48 -21.59 2.41
CA ASN A 318 5.24 -21.63 3.67
C ASN A 318 5.04 -22.93 4.44
N SER A 319 3.82 -23.48 4.49
CA SER A 319 3.51 -24.73 5.21
C SER A 319 4.23 -25.97 4.68
N VAL A 320 4.73 -25.94 3.44
CA VAL A 320 5.50 -27.06 2.86
C VAL A 320 6.98 -26.97 3.20
N PHE A 321 7.51 -25.75 3.36
CA PHE A 321 8.95 -25.54 3.49
C PHE A 321 9.39 -25.03 4.86
N ILE A 322 8.51 -24.43 5.66
CA ILE A 322 8.85 -23.77 6.92
C ILE A 322 8.20 -24.52 8.09
N PHE A 323 8.99 -24.82 9.10
CA PHE A 323 8.59 -25.61 10.27
C PHE A 323 8.94 -24.86 11.56
N ASP A 324 8.09 -25.00 12.59
CA ASP A 324 8.36 -24.42 13.91
C ASP A 324 9.41 -25.22 14.71
N HIS A 325 9.59 -26.49 14.37
CA HIS A 325 10.62 -27.37 14.94
C HIS A 325 11.34 -28.14 13.83
N LYS A 326 12.58 -28.55 14.07
CA LYS A 326 13.35 -29.35 13.10
C LYS A 326 12.62 -30.68 12.84
N PRO A 327 12.14 -30.95 11.62
CA PRO A 327 11.43 -32.19 11.35
C PRO A 327 12.40 -33.37 11.33
N SER A 328 12.20 -34.35 12.20
CA SER A 328 13.03 -35.57 12.28
C SER A 328 12.78 -36.57 11.14
N TYR A 329 11.65 -36.45 10.45
CA TYR A 329 11.25 -37.32 9.35
C TYR A 329 11.83 -36.90 7.98
N LEU A 330 12.55 -35.77 7.91
CA LEU A 330 13.20 -35.27 6.70
C LEU A 330 14.72 -35.37 6.81
N PRO A 331 15.45 -35.50 5.68
CA PRO A 331 16.91 -35.58 5.72
C PRO A 331 17.52 -34.27 6.24
N GLU A 332 18.34 -34.37 7.30
CA GLU A 332 18.92 -33.23 8.01
C GLU A 332 19.75 -32.30 7.11
N GLN A 333 20.45 -32.84 6.13
CA GLN A 333 21.27 -32.09 5.17
C GLN A 333 20.51 -31.07 4.32
N PHE A 334 19.17 -31.15 4.28
CA PHE A 334 18.32 -30.19 3.58
C PHE A 334 17.56 -29.26 4.53
N LEU A 335 17.79 -29.37 5.84
CA LEU A 335 17.09 -28.58 6.86
C LEU A 335 18.04 -27.53 7.44
N TYR A 336 17.62 -26.27 7.36
CA TYR A 336 18.42 -25.13 7.80
C TYR A 336 17.66 -24.27 8.81
N PRO A 337 18.33 -23.66 9.81
CA PRO A 337 17.72 -22.64 10.64
C PRO A 337 17.23 -21.46 9.80
N LEU A 338 16.00 -20.99 10.07
CA LEU A 338 15.36 -19.90 9.34
C LEU A 338 15.22 -18.67 10.24
N ALA A 339 16.06 -17.66 9.99
CA ALA A 339 15.87 -16.33 10.55
C ALA A 339 14.58 -15.71 10.00
N THR A 340 13.72 -15.24 10.89
CA THR A 340 12.43 -14.62 10.58
C THR A 340 12.27 -13.32 11.37
N LYS A 341 11.23 -12.52 11.13
CA LYS A 341 11.04 -11.22 11.79
C LYS A 341 11.00 -11.32 13.33
N GLU A 342 10.66 -12.50 13.82
CA GLU A 342 10.54 -12.88 15.21
C GLU A 342 11.85 -12.68 15.98
N ILE A 343 13.02 -12.81 15.33
CA ILE A 343 14.31 -12.59 16.01
C ILE A 343 14.45 -11.15 16.51
N TRP A 344 13.90 -10.18 15.78
CA TRP A 344 13.90 -8.77 16.17
C TRP A 344 12.79 -8.48 17.18
N GLN A 345 11.60 -9.09 17.02
CA GLN A 345 10.48 -8.89 17.93
C GLN A 345 10.74 -9.46 19.33
N GLN A 346 11.43 -10.60 19.41
CA GLN A 346 11.73 -11.29 20.66
C GLN A 346 13.12 -10.95 21.21
N ASN A 347 13.90 -10.13 20.48
CA ASN A 347 15.28 -9.79 20.80
C ASN A 347 16.16 -11.04 21.03
N THR A 348 15.97 -12.08 20.20
CA THR A 348 16.69 -13.36 20.28
C THR A 348 17.75 -13.45 19.19
N SER A 349 18.94 -13.95 19.52
CA SER A 349 20.03 -14.12 18.54
C SER A 349 19.92 -15.40 17.70
N LEU A 350 19.10 -16.37 18.10
CA LEU A 350 19.00 -17.67 17.46
C LEU A 350 17.67 -17.84 16.70
N PRO A 351 17.71 -18.35 15.46
CA PRO A 351 16.50 -18.74 14.74
C PRO A 351 15.80 -19.92 15.43
N HIS A 352 14.48 -19.83 15.59
CA HIS A 352 13.66 -20.90 16.17
C HIS A 352 12.91 -21.73 15.12
N LYS A 353 12.76 -21.22 13.90
CA LYS A 353 12.11 -21.93 12.79
C LYS A 353 13.15 -22.62 11.91
N TRP A 354 12.68 -23.57 11.11
CA TRP A 354 13.47 -24.36 10.17
C TRP A 354 12.91 -24.24 8.76
N ILE A 355 13.78 -24.31 7.75
CA ILE A 355 13.41 -24.33 6.34
C ILE A 355 13.99 -25.54 5.62
N LEU A 356 13.17 -26.20 4.80
CA LEU A 356 13.59 -27.25 3.87
C LEU A 356 14.09 -26.63 2.56
N LEU A 357 15.36 -26.87 2.22
CA LEU A 357 15.99 -26.47 0.97
C LEU A 357 16.62 -27.68 0.28
N PRO A 358 15.89 -28.37 -0.62
CA PRO A 358 16.44 -29.48 -1.42
C PRO A 358 17.29 -28.92 -2.58
N TYR A 359 18.47 -28.43 -2.22
CA TYR A 359 19.35 -27.63 -3.08
C TYR A 359 20.82 -28.03 -2.91
N HIS A 360 21.59 -27.90 -3.99
CA HIS A 360 23.04 -27.94 -3.96
C HIS A 360 23.60 -26.69 -3.29
N GLN A 361 24.32 -26.84 -2.18
CA GLN A 361 24.80 -25.70 -1.40
C GLN A 361 25.80 -24.83 -2.19
N GLN A 362 26.70 -25.45 -2.96
CA GLN A 362 27.77 -24.75 -3.68
C GLN A 362 27.23 -23.95 -4.88
N THR A 363 26.19 -24.46 -5.55
CA THR A 363 25.66 -23.84 -6.77
C THR A 363 24.36 -23.07 -6.53
N GLY A 364 23.67 -23.35 -5.43
CA GLY A 364 22.35 -22.81 -5.14
C GLY A 364 21.26 -23.27 -6.11
N LYS A 365 21.51 -24.34 -6.88
CA LYS A 365 20.52 -24.95 -7.77
C LYS A 365 19.67 -25.97 -7.03
N PRO A 366 18.36 -26.08 -7.33
CA PRO A 366 17.54 -27.15 -6.77
C PRO A 366 18.08 -28.51 -7.23
N LEU A 367 17.94 -29.52 -6.37
CA LEU A 367 18.19 -30.90 -6.76
C LEU A 367 17.31 -31.28 -7.97
N ILE A 368 17.82 -32.15 -8.83
CA ILE A 368 17.05 -32.76 -9.92
C ILE A 368 16.28 -34.00 -9.43
N SER A 369 15.34 -34.49 -10.23
CA SER A 369 14.48 -35.62 -9.87
C SER A 369 15.29 -36.86 -9.45
N GLU A 370 16.32 -37.20 -10.21
CA GLU A 370 17.18 -38.37 -9.98
C GLU A 370 17.93 -38.28 -8.64
N GLU A 371 18.28 -37.07 -8.20
CA GLU A 371 18.92 -36.83 -6.91
C GLU A 371 17.90 -36.94 -5.77
N ILE A 372 16.67 -36.43 -5.96
CA ILE A 372 15.58 -36.58 -4.99
C ILE A 372 15.22 -38.05 -4.79
N GLU A 373 15.31 -38.88 -5.83
CA GLU A 373 15.02 -40.31 -5.74
C GLU A 373 15.92 -41.08 -4.78
N GLN A 374 17.12 -40.58 -4.52
CA GLN A 374 18.05 -41.15 -3.54
C GLN A 374 17.59 -40.91 -2.09
N TRP A 375 16.61 -40.03 -1.87
CA TRP A 375 16.10 -39.64 -0.56
C TRP A 375 14.62 -39.99 -0.42
N SER A 376 14.33 -41.25 -0.05
CA SER A 376 12.96 -41.79 -0.01
C SER A 376 11.98 -40.94 0.82
N THR A 377 12.41 -40.44 1.98
CA THR A 377 11.60 -39.58 2.85
C THR A 377 11.35 -38.20 2.26
N LEU A 378 12.37 -37.57 1.65
CA LEU A 378 12.23 -36.30 0.97
C LEU A 378 11.31 -36.42 -0.26
N LYS A 379 11.50 -37.48 -1.06
CA LYS A 379 10.65 -37.79 -2.22
C LYS A 379 9.19 -37.92 -1.81
N GLY A 380 8.90 -38.77 -0.83
CA GLY A 380 7.53 -38.98 -0.34
C GLY A 380 6.90 -37.69 0.18
N TYR A 381 7.65 -36.90 0.96
CA TYR A 381 7.17 -35.60 1.46
C TYR A 381 6.82 -34.62 0.34
N LEU A 382 7.73 -34.43 -0.63
CA LEU A 382 7.48 -33.53 -1.76
C LEU A 382 6.32 -34.03 -2.63
N GLN A 383 6.22 -35.33 -2.89
CA GLN A 383 5.15 -35.93 -3.68
C GLN A 383 3.77 -35.68 -3.04
N ASN A 384 3.66 -35.82 -1.71
CA ASN A 384 2.43 -35.51 -1.00
C ASN A 384 2.02 -34.02 -1.13
N ALA A 385 2.99 -33.13 -1.31
CA ALA A 385 2.75 -31.70 -1.51
C ALA A 385 2.68 -31.28 -3.00
N GLN A 386 2.74 -32.22 -3.94
CA GLN A 386 2.96 -31.93 -5.36
C GLN A 386 1.89 -31.02 -5.97
N GLU A 387 0.62 -31.27 -5.68
CA GLU A 387 -0.50 -30.47 -6.21
C GLU A 387 -0.43 -29.00 -5.76
N VAL A 388 -0.16 -28.80 -4.47
CA VAL A 388 0.01 -27.45 -3.90
C VAL A 388 1.23 -26.76 -4.51
N LEU A 389 2.33 -27.49 -4.71
CA LEU A 389 3.56 -26.92 -5.27
C LEU A 389 3.42 -26.57 -6.75
N LYS A 390 2.68 -27.35 -7.54
CA LYS A 390 2.39 -27.08 -8.96
C LYS A 390 1.37 -25.97 -9.18
N SER A 391 0.47 -25.72 -8.23
CA SER A 391 -0.53 -24.64 -8.34
C SER A 391 0.05 -23.23 -8.12
N ARG A 392 1.32 -23.12 -7.71
CA ARG A 392 2.00 -21.84 -7.48
C ARG A 392 2.12 -20.99 -8.75
N LYS A 393 1.83 -19.69 -8.61
CA LYS A 393 1.87 -18.71 -9.71
C LYS A 393 3.25 -18.03 -9.77
N GLY A 394 3.79 -17.85 -10.98
CA GLY A 394 5.04 -17.11 -11.22
C GLY A 394 5.75 -17.55 -12.49
N THR A 395 6.22 -16.61 -13.32
CA THR A 395 6.81 -16.94 -14.63
C THR A 395 8.13 -17.71 -14.52
N LEU A 396 8.98 -17.36 -13.54
CA LEU A 396 10.23 -18.08 -13.29
C LEU A 396 10.00 -19.48 -12.69
N LEU A 397 9.00 -19.64 -11.81
CA LEU A 397 8.56 -20.96 -11.34
C LEU A 397 8.04 -21.83 -12.49
N ARG A 398 7.24 -21.28 -13.40
CA ARG A 398 6.75 -22.03 -14.57
C ARG A 398 7.90 -22.61 -15.40
N SER A 399 9.01 -21.88 -15.55
CA SER A 399 10.21 -22.39 -16.22
C SER A 399 10.85 -23.56 -15.46
N ALA A 400 10.97 -23.45 -14.13
CA ALA A 400 11.50 -24.53 -13.30
C ALA A 400 10.58 -25.77 -13.28
N MET A 401 9.27 -25.57 -13.18
CA MET A 401 8.25 -26.64 -13.23
C MET A 401 8.27 -27.37 -14.58
N LYS A 402 8.43 -26.66 -15.70
CA LYS A 402 8.59 -27.27 -17.03
C LYS A 402 9.82 -28.17 -17.13
N ARG A 403 10.87 -27.90 -16.34
CA ARG A 403 12.08 -28.74 -16.24
C ARG A 403 11.97 -29.85 -15.19
N GLY A 404 10.78 -30.07 -14.61
CA GLY A 404 10.56 -31.10 -13.58
C GLY A 404 10.84 -30.65 -12.14
N ASN A 405 11.41 -29.46 -11.93
CA ASN A 405 11.81 -28.97 -10.61
C ASN A 405 10.67 -28.19 -9.93
N TRP A 406 9.52 -28.82 -9.75
CA TRP A 406 8.33 -28.19 -9.19
C TRP A 406 8.42 -27.90 -7.69
N TRP A 407 9.48 -28.34 -7.00
CA TRP A 407 9.83 -27.93 -5.62
C TRP A 407 10.69 -26.67 -5.55
N ALA A 408 11.08 -26.08 -6.69
CA ALA A 408 11.93 -24.89 -6.69
C ALA A 408 11.29 -23.72 -5.94
N LEU A 409 12.15 -22.98 -5.26
CA LEU A 409 11.93 -21.72 -4.54
C LEU A 409 12.66 -20.58 -5.24
N HIS A 410 12.31 -19.36 -4.85
CA HIS A 410 12.92 -18.13 -5.33
C HIS A 410 13.96 -17.58 -4.35
N VAL A 411 14.91 -16.82 -4.89
CA VAL A 411 15.98 -16.15 -4.11
C VAL A 411 16.80 -17.14 -3.29
N VAL A 412 17.06 -18.32 -3.89
CA VAL A 412 18.01 -19.30 -3.37
C VAL A 412 19.25 -19.26 -4.28
N GLY A 413 20.41 -19.17 -3.66
CA GLY A 413 21.72 -19.18 -4.32
C GLY A 413 22.79 -19.62 -3.32
N PRO A 414 24.07 -19.70 -3.72
CA PRO A 414 25.15 -20.09 -2.80
C PRO A 414 25.19 -19.26 -1.51
N TYR A 415 24.85 -17.96 -1.61
CA TYR A 415 24.72 -17.05 -0.47
C TYR A 415 23.69 -17.50 0.58
N ALA A 416 22.69 -18.30 0.21
CA ALA A 416 21.71 -18.85 1.15
C ALA A 416 22.32 -19.91 2.08
N PHE A 417 23.48 -20.46 1.72
CA PHE A 417 24.21 -21.49 2.46
C PHE A 417 25.52 -20.98 3.06
N ALA A 418 25.80 -19.68 2.95
CA ALA A 418 26.99 -19.09 3.55
C ALA A 418 26.99 -19.28 5.08
N PRO A 419 28.17 -19.57 5.69
CA PRO A 419 28.28 -19.86 7.12
C PRO A 419 27.96 -18.65 8.00
N PHE A 420 28.13 -17.43 7.46
CA PHE A 420 27.82 -16.18 8.14
C PHE A 420 26.89 -15.34 7.27
N LYS A 421 25.89 -14.74 7.92
CA LYS A 421 24.92 -13.87 7.27
C LYS A 421 24.78 -12.59 8.08
N VAL A 422 24.83 -11.45 7.39
CA VAL A 422 24.40 -10.17 7.93
C VAL A 422 22.96 -9.99 7.49
N ILE A 423 22.05 -9.88 8.45
CA ILE A 423 20.62 -9.70 8.20
C ILE A 423 20.12 -8.46 8.93
N TRP A 424 19.23 -7.73 8.28
CA TRP A 424 18.55 -6.57 8.83
C TRP A 424 17.11 -6.59 8.35
N GLN A 425 16.22 -5.94 9.12
CA GLN A 425 14.87 -5.71 8.66
C GLN A 425 14.93 -4.75 7.47
N ALA A 426 14.28 -5.13 6.36
CA ALA A 426 14.15 -4.22 5.21
C ALA A 426 13.44 -2.92 5.65
N TYR A 427 13.80 -1.80 5.04
CA TYR A 427 13.05 -0.55 5.22
C TYR A 427 11.68 -0.67 4.53
N GLY A 428 10.62 -0.35 5.26
CA GLY A 428 9.22 -0.54 4.85
C GLY A 428 8.64 -1.84 5.39
#